data_AF-T1AH83-F1
#
_entry.id   AF-T1AH83-F1
#
_cell.length_a   1.000
_cell.length_b   1.000
_cell.length_c   1.000
_cell.angle_alpha   90.00
_cell.angle_beta   90.00
_cell.angle_gamma   90.00
#
_symmetry.space_group_name_H-M   'P 1'
#
loop_
_entity.id
_entity.type
_entity.pdbx_description
1 polymer ?
#
loop_
_entity_poly.entity_id
_entity_poly.type
_entity_poly.pdbx_seq_one_letter_code
_entity_poly.pdbx_strand_id
1 'polypeptide(L)'
;MNSREINIVTPKQDAAIAPRFNLILGDNPSTANLKRYLSGIPKVDAVGLEQRAAALSTRSIKSTSKLKSLDKIIELIDLTTLEGADTPGKIRSLAAKAIRPDPSDPSTPH
;
A
#
# COMPACT_ATOMS: atom_id res chain seq x y z
N MET A 1 20.59 -34.74 28.36
CA MET A 1 19.96 -33.73 29.22
C MET A 1 20.33 -32.36 28.67
N ASN A 2 19.49 -31.79 27.78
CA ASN A 2 19.44 -30.34 27.61
C ASN A 2 18.10 -29.98 26.96
N SER A 3 17.13 -29.67 27.81
CA SER A 3 15.79 -29.26 27.44
C SER A 3 15.86 -27.83 26.89
N ARG A 4 15.58 -27.66 25.60
CA ARG A 4 15.36 -26.32 25.02
C ARG A 4 13.93 -25.92 25.38
N GLU A 5 13.77 -25.00 26.32
CA GLU A 5 12.50 -24.32 26.56
C GLU A 5 12.13 -23.49 25.33
N ILE A 6 11.02 -23.88 24.70
CA ILE A 6 10.33 -23.13 23.66
C ILE A 6 9.60 -21.99 24.36
N ASN A 7 10.21 -20.81 24.34
CA ASN A 7 9.62 -19.59 24.87
C ASN A 7 8.49 -19.14 23.93
N ILE A 8 7.25 -19.51 24.25
CA ILE A 8 6.06 -19.06 23.53
C ILE A 8 5.87 -17.59 23.87
N VAL A 9 6.27 -16.71 22.96
CA VAL A 9 5.97 -15.29 23.04
C VAL A 9 4.45 -15.12 22.99
N THR A 10 3.84 -14.85 24.14
CA THR A 10 2.43 -14.42 24.21
C THR A 10 2.30 -13.12 23.41
N PRO A 11 1.35 -12.99 22.47
CA PRO A 11 1.17 -11.75 21.73
C PRO A 11 0.95 -10.60 22.71
N LYS A 12 1.86 -9.62 22.70
CA LYS A 12 1.69 -8.36 23.41
C LYS A 12 0.42 -7.74 22.86
N GLN A 13 -0.64 -7.66 23.65
CA GLN A 13 -1.86 -6.97 23.26
C GLN A 13 -1.49 -5.53 22.90
N ASP A 14 -1.54 -5.21 21.61
CA ASP A 14 -1.12 -3.91 21.10
C ASP A 14 -1.99 -2.82 21.74
N ALA A 15 -1.37 -2.01 22.60
CA ALA A 15 -2.02 -0.93 23.34
C ALA A 15 -2.68 0.12 22.41
N ALA A 16 -2.36 0.12 21.11
CA ALA A 16 -2.96 0.98 20.10
C ALA A 16 -4.41 0.58 19.70
N ILE A 17 -4.85 -0.65 20.00
CA ILE A 17 -6.22 -1.12 19.72
C ILE A 17 -7.19 -0.62 20.80
N ALA A 18 -6.74 -0.53 22.05
CA ALA A 18 -7.56 -0.19 23.21
C ALA A 18 -8.38 1.11 23.09
N PRO A 19 -7.85 2.23 22.53
CA PRO A 19 -8.60 3.48 22.42
C PRO A 19 -9.80 3.38 21.47
N ARG A 20 -9.61 2.71 20.32
CA ARG A 20 -10.69 2.50 19.34
C ARG A 20 -11.71 1.47 19.82
N PHE A 21 -11.24 0.47 20.55
CA PHE A 21 -12.08 -0.59 21.09
C PHE A 21 -13.10 -0.05 22.09
N ASN A 22 -12.68 0.82 23.01
CA ASN A 22 -13.58 1.46 23.98
C ASN A 22 -14.54 2.46 23.30
N LEU A 23 -14.12 3.14 22.22
CA LEU A 23 -15.01 3.99 21.43
C LEU A 23 -16.16 3.20 20.78
N ILE A 24 -15.87 1.96 20.36
CA ILE A 24 -16.80 1.11 19.62
C ILE A 24 -17.72 0.30 20.54
N LEU A 25 -17.20 -0.22 21.66
CA LEU A 25 -17.92 -1.13 22.56
C LEU A 25 -18.31 -0.50 23.90
N GLY A 26 -17.86 0.72 24.19
CA GLY A 26 -18.08 1.40 25.47
C GLY A 26 -17.31 0.78 26.64
N ASP A 27 -17.72 1.16 27.86
CA ASP A 27 -17.02 0.80 29.11
C ASP A 27 -17.21 -0.67 29.54
N ASN A 28 -17.95 -1.48 28.79
CA ASN A 28 -18.16 -2.91 29.07
C ASN A 28 -17.86 -3.79 27.84
N PRO A 29 -16.57 -3.99 27.52
CA PRO A 29 -16.18 -4.85 26.43
C PRO A 29 -16.46 -6.32 26.77
N SER A 30 -17.43 -6.90 26.07
CA SER A 30 -17.74 -8.33 26.15
C SER A 30 -17.89 -8.93 24.75
N THR A 31 -17.67 -10.23 24.61
CA THR A 31 -17.91 -10.94 23.34
C THR A 31 -19.36 -10.80 22.87
N ALA A 32 -20.31 -10.71 23.80
CA ALA A 32 -21.72 -10.49 23.48
C ALA A 32 -21.94 -9.09 22.88
N ASN A 33 -21.35 -8.05 23.47
CA ASN A 33 -21.42 -6.68 22.96
C ASN A 33 -20.72 -6.54 21.60
N LEU A 34 -19.57 -7.20 21.42
CA LEU A 34 -18.87 -7.25 20.13
C LEU A 34 -19.72 -7.92 19.05
N LYS A 35 -20.31 -9.09 19.34
CA LYS A 35 -21.20 -9.79 18.39
C LYS A 35 -22.40 -8.93 18.01
N ARG A 36 -23.03 -8.27 18.98
CA ARG A 36 -24.14 -7.35 18.74
C ARG A 36 -23.71 -6.19 17.84
N TYR A 37 -22.59 -5.55 18.15
CA TYR A 37 -22.03 -4.47 17.34
C TYR A 37 -21.78 -4.93 15.91
N LEU A 38 -21.02 -6.02 15.72
CA LEU A 38 -20.72 -6.57 14.39
C LEU A 38 -21.97 -6.97 13.61
N SER A 39 -22.99 -7.51 14.28
CA SER A 39 -24.27 -7.87 13.64
C SER A 39 -25.09 -6.66 13.19
N GLY A 40 -24.84 -5.49 13.78
CA GLY A 40 -25.50 -4.23 13.44
C GLY A 40 -24.77 -3.41 12.37
N ILE A 41 -23.55 -3.80 11.98
CA ILE A 41 -22.83 -3.12 10.89
C ILE A 41 -23.54 -3.45 9.58
N PRO A 42 -23.92 -2.43 8.78
CA PRO A 42 -24.45 -2.66 7.45
C PRO A 42 -23.47 -3.52 6.64
N LYS A 43 -23.99 -4.57 5.99
CA LYS A 43 -23.18 -5.38 5.08
C LYS A 43 -22.70 -4.50 3.92
N VAL A 44 -21.51 -4.81 3.41
CA VAL A 44 -21.00 -4.18 2.19
C VAL A 44 -21.92 -4.56 1.03
N ASP A 45 -22.42 -3.57 0.30
CA ASP A 45 -23.05 -3.78 -1.01
C ASP A 45 -21.96 -4.04 -2.05
N ALA A 46 -21.66 -5.33 -2.25
CA ALA A 46 -20.65 -5.78 -3.20
C ALA A 46 -21.01 -5.37 -4.64
N VAL A 47 -22.29 -5.46 -5.01
CA VAL A 47 -22.76 -5.13 -6.36
C VAL A 47 -22.56 -3.65 -6.65
N GLY A 48 -22.98 -2.77 -5.73
CA GLY A 48 -22.78 -1.33 -5.87
C GLY A 48 -21.30 -0.93 -5.87
N LEU A 49 -20.45 -1.64 -5.11
CA LEU A 49 -19.00 -1.44 -5.14
C LEU A 49 -18.41 -1.76 -6.52
N GLU A 50 -18.72 -2.94 -7.04
CA GLU A 50 -18.24 -3.40 -8.35
C GLU A 50 -18.72 -2.50 -9.48
N GLN A 51 -19.98 -2.06 -9.45
CA GLN A 51 -20.53 -1.13 -10.45
C GLN A 51 -19.78 0.21 -10.46
N ARG A 52 -19.46 0.78 -9.29
CA ARG A 52 -18.68 2.03 -9.19
C ARG A 52 -17.26 1.85 -9.72
N ALA A 53 -16.61 0.75 -9.36
CA ALA A 53 -15.27 0.42 -9.85
C ALA A 53 -15.26 0.24 -11.38
N ALA A 54 -16.24 -0.49 -11.92
CA ALA A 54 -16.40 -0.70 -13.35
C ALA A 54 -16.64 0.63 -14.09
N ALA A 55 -17.50 1.50 -13.57
CA ALA A 55 -17.76 2.81 -14.17
C ALA A 55 -16.48 3.66 -14.31
N LEU A 56 -15.57 3.59 -13.33
CA LEU A 56 -14.25 4.23 -13.40
C LEU A 56 -13.34 3.60 -14.48
N SER A 57 -13.43 2.28 -14.69
CA SER A 57 -12.57 1.54 -15.62
C SER A 57 -13.02 1.60 -17.09
N THR A 58 -14.28 1.91 -17.38
CA THR A 58 -14.83 1.87 -18.76
C THR A 58 -14.39 3.02 -19.66
N ARG A 59 -13.81 4.08 -19.11
CA ARG A 59 -13.39 5.25 -19.89
C ARG A 59 -11.89 5.32 -19.98
N SER A 60 -11.39 5.43 -21.20
CA SER A 60 -9.99 5.77 -21.42
C SER A 60 -9.66 7.11 -20.76
N ILE A 61 -8.56 7.14 -20.01
CA ILE A 61 -7.95 8.39 -19.57
C ILE A 61 -7.54 9.21 -20.81
N LYS A 62 -7.85 10.50 -20.81
CA LYS A 62 -7.47 11.41 -21.90
C LYS A 62 -5.96 11.35 -22.13
N SER A 63 -5.53 11.32 -23.39
CA SER A 63 -4.10 11.25 -23.75
C SER A 63 -3.26 12.29 -23.02
N THR A 64 -3.73 13.55 -22.94
CA THR A 64 -3.04 14.63 -22.22
C THR A 64 -2.87 14.37 -20.73
N SER A 65 -3.80 13.65 -20.11
CA SER A 65 -3.70 13.30 -18.69
C SER A 65 -2.70 12.16 -18.48
N LYS A 66 -2.65 11.19 -19.40
CA LYS A 66 -1.65 10.11 -19.35
C LYS A 66 -0.23 10.66 -19.43
N LEU A 67 0.02 11.61 -20.34
CA LEU A 67 1.32 12.28 -20.47
C LEU A 67 1.71 12.97 -19.15
N LYS A 68 0.84 13.82 -18.60
CA LYS A 68 1.09 14.48 -17.30
C LYS A 68 1.33 13.49 -16.16
N SER A 69 0.63 12.36 -16.16
CA SER A 69 0.84 11.32 -15.16
C SER A 69 2.18 10.62 -15.33
N LEU A 70 2.65 10.39 -16.55
CA LEU A 70 3.99 9.84 -16.80
C LEU A 70 5.07 10.78 -16.28
N ASP A 71 4.99 12.07 -16.61
CA ASP A 71 5.91 13.10 -16.09
C ASP A 71 5.92 13.07 -14.56
N LYS A 72 4.73 12.98 -13.94
CA LYS A 72 4.62 12.95 -12.49
C LYS A 72 5.19 11.68 -11.87
N ILE A 73 5.06 10.53 -12.53
CA ILE A 73 5.65 9.28 -12.06
C ILE A 73 7.18 9.39 -12.09
N ILE A 74 7.75 9.98 -13.15
CA ILE A 74 9.20 10.16 -13.28
C ILE A 74 9.75 11.02 -12.14
N GLU A 75 9.06 12.10 -11.75
CA GLU A 75 9.45 12.94 -10.60
C GLU A 75 9.39 12.22 -9.24
N LEU A 76 8.58 11.16 -9.13
CA LEU A 76 8.28 10.52 -7.84
C LEU A 76 8.96 9.17 -7.66
N ILE A 77 9.46 8.58 -8.74
CA ILE A 77 9.96 7.20 -8.71
C ILE A 77 11.41 7.16 -8.25
N ASP A 78 11.69 6.25 -7.32
CA ASP A 78 13.05 5.83 -7.04
C ASP A 78 13.46 4.76 -8.05
N LEU A 79 14.33 5.12 -9.00
CA LEU A 79 14.88 4.16 -9.96
C LEU A 79 15.89 3.23 -9.27
N THR A 80 15.43 2.06 -8.85
CA THR A 80 16.17 1.14 -7.96
C THR A 80 16.53 -0.20 -8.64
N THR A 81 17.56 -0.84 -8.12
CA THR A 81 17.97 -2.22 -8.44
C THR A 81 18.41 -2.90 -7.14
N LEU A 82 18.00 -4.14 -6.91
CA LEU A 82 18.33 -4.95 -5.74
C LEU A 82 18.84 -6.34 -6.16
N GLU A 83 19.43 -6.42 -7.34
CA GLU A 83 19.89 -7.68 -7.92
C GLU A 83 21.24 -8.08 -7.32
N GLY A 84 21.36 -9.33 -6.87
CA GLY A 84 22.62 -9.84 -6.31
C GLY A 84 23.78 -9.87 -7.31
N ALA A 85 23.51 -9.72 -8.60
CA ALA A 85 24.48 -9.69 -9.69
C ALA A 85 24.78 -8.28 -10.24
N ASP A 86 24.42 -7.21 -9.49
CA ASP A 86 24.70 -5.85 -9.92
C ASP A 86 26.21 -5.60 -10.04
N THR A 87 26.61 -5.00 -11.17
CA THR A 87 28.00 -4.61 -11.44
C THR A 87 28.14 -3.09 -11.35
N PRO A 88 29.34 -2.56 -11.07
CA PRO A 88 29.56 -1.11 -11.08
C PRO A 88 29.14 -0.44 -12.40
N GLY A 89 29.25 -1.15 -13.53
CA GLY A 89 28.77 -0.66 -14.83
C GLY A 89 27.25 -0.50 -14.86
N LYS A 90 26.51 -1.52 -14.40
CA LYS A 90 25.04 -1.49 -14.35
C LYS A 90 24.53 -0.37 -13.44
N ILE A 91 25.15 -0.18 -12.27
CA ILE A 91 24.78 0.91 -11.35
C ILE A 91 25.04 2.29 -11.97
N ARG A 92 26.19 2.49 -12.64
CA ARG A 92 26.45 3.76 -13.34
C ARG A 92 25.44 4.03 -14.45
N SER A 93 25.07 3.00 -15.21
CA SER A 93 24.03 3.13 -16.23
C SER A 93 22.65 3.43 -15.63
N LEU A 94 22.32 2.86 -14.47
CA LEU A 94 21.08 3.14 -13.76
C LEU A 94 21.04 4.60 -13.29
N ALA A 95 22.12 5.08 -12.67
CA ALA A 95 22.25 6.46 -12.22
C ALA A 95 22.15 7.45 -13.40
N ALA A 96 22.77 7.14 -14.55
CA ALA A 96 22.66 7.96 -15.75
C ALA A 96 21.21 8.03 -16.29
N LYS A 97 20.45 6.94 -16.20
CA LYS A 97 19.02 6.92 -16.58
C LYS A 97 18.15 7.71 -15.60
N ALA A 98 18.48 7.70 -14.30
CA ALA A 98 17.78 8.51 -13.32
C ALA A 98 17.97 10.01 -13.60
N ILE A 99 19.20 10.42 -13.93
CA ILE A 99 19.54 11.83 -14.24
C ILE A 99 18.94 12.28 -15.58
N ARG A 100 18.81 11.37 -16.56
CA ARG A 100 18.26 11.68 -17.88
C ARG A 100 17.31 10.57 -18.33
N PRO A 101 16.05 10.57 -17.83
CA PRO A 101 15.09 9.51 -18.11
C PRO A 101 14.73 9.37 -19.58
N ASP A 102 14.56 10.50 -20.28
CA ASP A 102 14.41 10.54 -21.73
C ASP A 102 15.60 11.29 -22.37
N PRO A 103 16.49 10.58 -23.07
CA PRO A 103 17.58 11.22 -23.80
C PRO A 103 17.13 12.04 -25.02
N SER A 104 15.98 11.74 -25.60
CA SER A 104 15.43 12.40 -26.79
C SER A 104 14.64 13.66 -26.48
N ASP A 105 14.15 13.80 -25.24
CA ASP A 105 13.38 14.94 -24.78
C ASP A 105 14.03 15.61 -23.53
N PRO A 106 14.75 16.73 -23.72
CA PRO A 106 15.35 17.48 -22.62
C PRO A 106 14.34 18.09 -21.63
N SER A 107 13.05 18.15 -21.98
CA SER A 107 12.00 18.65 -21.08
C SER A 107 11.46 17.59 -20.12
N THR A 108 11.85 16.33 -20.29
CA THR A 108 11.47 15.24 -19.39
C THR A 108 12.00 15.51 -17.97
N PRO A 109 11.17 15.41 -16.93
CA PRO A 109 11.59 15.64 -15.54
C PRO A 109 12.71 14.69 -15.10
N HIS A 110 13.58 15.14 -14.19
CA HIS A 110 14.73 14.41 -13.65
C HIS A 110 15.10 14.88 -12.25
#